data_AF-A0A6A0QXG8-F1
#
_entry.id   AF-A0A6A0QXG8-F1
#
_cell.length_a   1.000
_cell.length_b   1.000
_cell.length_c   1.000
_cell.angle_alpha   90.00
_cell.angle_beta   90.00
_cell.angle_gamma   90.00
#
_symmetry.space_group_name_H-M   'P 1'
#
loop_
_entity.id
_entity.type
_entity.pdbx_description
1 polymer ?
#
loop_
_entity_poly.entity_id
_entity_poly.type
_entity_poly.pdbx_seq_one_letter_code
_entity_poly.pdbx_strand_id
1 'polypeptide(L)'
;MKASIVEIIKKYLSGITADEFHRYKSWDNCFHSFSSSTKSEIQILELAFYLASWGMYRGSGGLLQKNHLIHKGAVDIIFSNTSQKLKCNQTTEIKREKIKDIIAVKDELAKYYRSIYFTKGADKPKPISPTDTLLSKIILGTLGCVPAYDRYFIDGLKEMKMKHTGFNEASLNELFNFIDDNKNEIDEAQKLIKTETQRHYPLMKILDMYFWQIGYDKEVKEKKQKKGK
;
A
#
# COMPACT_ATOMS: atom_id res chain seq x y z
N MET A 1 8.47 -22.09 15.66
CA MET A 1 9.46 -21.23 14.99
C MET A 1 8.73 -20.08 14.35
N LYS A 2 9.15 -18.84 14.64
CA LYS A 2 8.69 -17.64 13.92
C LYS A 2 9.32 -17.73 12.52
N ALA A 3 8.50 -17.74 11.46
CA ALA A 3 9.04 -17.77 10.09
C ALA A 3 9.86 -16.48 9.86
N SER A 4 11.02 -16.59 9.23
CA SER A 4 11.88 -15.43 8.99
C SER A 4 11.21 -14.46 8.00
N ILE A 5 11.57 -13.18 8.04
CA ILE A 5 11.08 -12.19 7.07
C ILE A 5 11.42 -12.65 5.66
N VAL A 6 12.65 -13.14 5.45
CA VAL A 6 13.12 -13.62 4.14
C VAL A 6 12.26 -14.78 3.61
N GLU A 7 11.89 -15.74 4.45
CA GLU A 7 11.04 -16.87 4.05
C GLU A 7 9.64 -16.42 3.63
N ILE A 8 9.04 -15.50 4.40
CA ILE A 8 7.72 -14.95 4.11
C ILE A 8 7.75 -14.11 2.82
N ILE A 9 8.78 -13.31 2.62
CA ILE A 9 8.98 -12.53 1.38
C ILE A 9 9.19 -13.44 0.19
N LYS A 10 10.02 -14.49 0.32
CA LYS A 10 10.23 -15.49 -0.73
C LYS A 10 8.91 -16.15 -1.15
N LYS A 11 8.09 -16.52 -0.18
CA LYS A 11 6.75 -17.08 -0.43
C LYS A 11 5.86 -16.10 -1.19
N TYR A 12 5.79 -14.85 -0.74
CA TYR A 12 5.01 -13.81 -1.42
C TYR A 12 5.48 -13.61 -2.87
N LEU A 13 6.80 -13.51 -3.08
CA LEU A 13 7.38 -13.35 -4.43
C LEU A 13 7.06 -14.54 -5.33
N SER A 14 7.20 -15.78 -4.84
CA SER A 14 6.94 -16.98 -5.64
C SER A 14 5.51 -17.03 -6.20
N GLY A 15 4.54 -16.46 -5.48
CA GLY A 15 3.15 -16.37 -5.94
C GLY A 15 2.93 -15.32 -7.04
N ILE A 16 3.87 -14.40 -7.25
CA ILE A 16 3.73 -13.26 -8.18
C ILE A 16 4.66 -13.40 -9.38
N THR A 17 5.89 -13.89 -9.17
CA THR A 17 6.88 -13.99 -10.24
C THR A 17 6.54 -15.07 -11.26
N ALA A 18 5.75 -16.07 -10.86
CA ALA A 18 5.28 -17.14 -11.75
C ALA A 18 4.24 -16.69 -12.80
N ASP A 19 3.64 -15.50 -12.65
CA ASP A 19 2.63 -14.97 -13.57
C ASP A 19 3.05 -13.58 -14.07
N GLU A 20 3.31 -13.47 -15.38
CA GLU A 20 3.71 -12.22 -16.04
C GLU A 20 2.70 -11.10 -15.78
N PHE A 21 1.41 -11.40 -15.80
CA PHE A 21 0.30 -10.45 -15.71
C PHE A 21 -0.33 -10.40 -14.32
N HIS A 22 0.37 -10.90 -13.31
CA HIS A 22 -0.13 -10.94 -11.95
C HIS A 22 -0.52 -9.54 -11.46
N ARG A 23 -1.74 -9.40 -10.91
CA ARG A 23 -2.31 -8.11 -10.48
C ARG A 23 -1.41 -7.26 -9.57
N TYR A 24 -0.56 -7.87 -8.75
CA TYR A 24 0.33 -7.13 -7.83
C TYR A 24 1.51 -6.45 -8.52
N LYS A 25 1.83 -6.82 -9.76
CA LYS A 25 2.78 -6.08 -10.61
C LYS A 25 2.25 -4.71 -11.02
N SER A 26 0.96 -4.42 -10.84
CA SER A 26 0.45 -3.06 -11.02
C SER A 26 1.07 -2.06 -10.03
N TRP A 27 1.60 -2.51 -8.89
CA TRP A 27 2.37 -1.66 -7.99
C TRP A 27 3.66 -1.18 -8.67
N ASP A 28 4.36 -2.08 -9.35
CA ASP A 28 5.60 -1.76 -10.06
C ASP A 28 5.40 -0.68 -11.13
N ASN A 29 4.31 -0.78 -11.90
CA ASN A 29 3.96 0.19 -12.95
C ASN A 29 3.57 1.54 -12.36
N CYS A 30 2.69 1.55 -11.36
CA CYS A 30 2.26 2.78 -10.70
C CYS A 30 3.45 3.46 -10.00
N PHE A 31 4.22 2.71 -9.20
CA PHE A 31 5.36 3.27 -8.47
C PHE A 31 6.42 3.85 -9.42
N HIS A 32 6.67 3.18 -10.55
CA HIS A 32 7.57 3.67 -11.59
C HIS A 32 7.05 4.94 -12.27
N SER A 33 5.76 4.97 -12.65
CA SER A 33 5.12 6.14 -13.29
C SER A 33 5.20 7.40 -12.42
N PHE A 34 5.09 7.25 -11.09
CA PHE A 34 5.22 8.34 -10.12
C PHE A 34 6.68 8.68 -9.74
N SER A 35 7.67 8.04 -10.36
CA SER A 35 9.08 8.47 -10.29
C SER A 35 9.45 9.47 -11.39
N SER A 36 8.52 9.79 -12.28
CA SER A 36 8.68 10.86 -13.28
C SER A 36 8.84 12.22 -12.60
N SER A 37 9.69 13.09 -13.17
CA SER A 37 9.82 14.48 -12.74
C SER A 37 8.63 15.35 -13.17
N THR A 38 7.84 14.89 -14.14
CA THR A 38 6.70 15.61 -14.67
C THR A 38 5.41 14.82 -14.50
N LYS A 39 4.37 15.54 -14.09
CA LYS A 39 3.00 15.05 -14.01
C LYS A 39 2.36 15.11 -15.40
N SER A 40 1.73 14.02 -15.82
CA SER A 40 0.86 13.94 -16.99
C SER A 40 -0.39 13.11 -16.68
N GLU A 41 -1.24 12.91 -17.68
CA GLU A 41 -2.46 12.10 -17.52
C GLU A 41 -2.16 10.62 -17.24
N ILE A 42 -0.96 10.14 -17.58
CA ILE A 42 -0.58 8.73 -17.36
C ILE A 42 -0.58 8.37 -15.88
N GLN A 43 -0.18 9.28 -14.98
CA GLN A 43 -0.21 9.00 -13.54
C GLN A 43 -1.63 8.85 -13.00
N ILE A 44 -2.61 9.52 -13.59
CA ILE A 44 -4.03 9.37 -13.23
C ILE A 44 -4.50 7.97 -13.63
N LEU A 45 -4.16 7.53 -14.85
CA LEU A 45 -4.51 6.20 -15.35
C LEU A 45 -3.82 5.09 -14.56
N GLU A 46 -2.50 5.19 -14.35
CA GLU A 46 -1.72 4.22 -13.58
C GLU A 46 -2.23 4.09 -12.15
N LEU A 47 -2.56 5.21 -11.49
CA LEU A 47 -3.15 5.18 -10.16
C LEU A 47 -4.53 4.50 -10.17
N ALA A 48 -5.39 4.82 -11.15
CA ALA A 48 -6.70 4.20 -11.28
C ALA A 48 -6.60 2.68 -11.48
N PHE A 49 -5.73 2.22 -12.40
CA PHE A 49 -5.50 0.80 -12.67
C PHE A 49 -4.87 0.09 -11.49
N TYR A 50 -3.89 0.69 -10.80
CA TYR A 50 -3.33 0.14 -9.57
C TYR A 50 -4.42 -0.05 -8.51
N LEU A 51 -5.22 0.98 -8.24
CA LEU A 51 -6.31 0.90 -7.25
C LEU A 51 -7.38 -0.13 -7.66
N ALA A 52 -7.73 -0.25 -8.94
CA ALA A 52 -8.64 -1.26 -9.46
C ALA A 52 -8.08 -2.67 -9.30
N SER A 53 -6.82 -2.89 -9.69
CA SER A 53 -6.08 -4.15 -9.52
C SER A 53 -5.81 -4.48 -8.07
N TRP A 54 -5.98 -3.55 -7.13
CA TRP A 54 -5.93 -3.79 -5.67
C TRP A 54 -7.34 -3.77 -5.05
N GLY A 55 -8.35 -3.71 -5.92
CA GLY A 55 -9.78 -3.84 -5.72
C GLY A 55 -10.43 -2.76 -4.86
N MET A 56 -9.97 -1.53 -5.00
CA MET A 56 -10.62 -0.34 -4.43
C MET A 56 -11.90 0.05 -5.17
N TYR A 57 -12.07 -0.40 -6.41
CA TYR A 57 -13.26 -0.16 -7.23
C TYR A 57 -14.41 -1.16 -6.95
N ARG A 58 -14.35 -1.91 -5.85
CA ARG A 58 -15.43 -2.81 -5.43
C ARG A 58 -16.19 -2.25 -4.22
N GLY A 59 -17.44 -2.65 -4.06
CA GLY A 59 -18.24 -2.31 -2.88
C GLY A 59 -18.85 -0.90 -2.92
N SER A 60 -19.09 -0.32 -1.74
CA SER A 60 -19.87 0.92 -1.54
C SER A 60 -19.02 2.19 -1.41
N GLY A 61 -17.70 2.11 -1.62
CA GLY A 61 -16.76 3.22 -1.39
C GLY A 61 -16.84 4.40 -2.38
N GLY A 62 -17.65 4.29 -3.44
CA GLY A 62 -17.94 5.39 -4.35
C GLY A 62 -17.02 5.56 -5.55
N LEU A 63 -15.79 5.02 -5.52
CA LEU A 63 -14.85 5.13 -6.64
C LEU A 63 -15.41 4.58 -7.96
N LEU A 64 -16.14 3.46 -7.90
CA LEU A 64 -16.74 2.84 -9.09
C LEU A 64 -17.85 3.69 -9.73
N GLN A 65 -18.42 4.66 -9.01
CA GLN A 65 -19.48 5.54 -9.52
C GLN A 65 -18.93 6.75 -10.28
N LYS A 66 -17.64 6.76 -10.58
CA LYS A 66 -16.93 7.86 -11.22
C LYS A 66 -15.89 7.34 -12.20
N ASN A 67 -15.52 8.17 -13.18
CA ASN A 67 -14.42 7.86 -14.09
C ASN A 67 -13.05 8.07 -13.41
N HIS A 68 -11.97 7.64 -14.06
CA HIS A 68 -10.60 7.69 -13.52
C HIS A 68 -10.10 9.11 -13.20
N LEU A 69 -10.67 10.17 -13.80
CA LEU A 69 -10.26 11.56 -13.58
C LEU A 69 -10.53 12.05 -12.14
N ILE A 70 -11.30 11.30 -11.34
CA ILE A 70 -11.41 11.56 -9.89
C ILE A 70 -10.08 11.53 -9.16
N HIS A 71 -9.04 10.94 -9.74
CA HIS A 71 -7.72 10.89 -9.11
C HIS A 71 -6.87 12.13 -9.39
N LYS A 72 -7.31 13.06 -10.23
CA LYS A 72 -6.51 14.25 -10.61
C LYS A 72 -5.98 15.03 -9.41
N GLY A 73 -6.84 15.41 -8.46
CA GLY A 73 -6.38 16.14 -7.28
C GLY A 73 -5.52 15.31 -6.32
N ALA A 74 -5.71 13.98 -6.28
CA ALA A 74 -4.80 13.11 -5.54
C ALA A 74 -3.40 13.10 -6.20
N VAL A 75 -3.32 13.03 -7.53
CA VAL A 75 -2.05 13.17 -8.27
C VAL A 75 -1.43 14.54 -8.01
N ASP A 76 -2.21 15.62 -7.99
CA ASP A 76 -1.73 16.97 -7.69
C ASP A 76 -1.10 17.06 -6.28
N ILE A 77 -1.76 16.48 -5.26
CA ILE A 77 -1.24 16.40 -3.89
C ILE A 77 0.08 15.61 -3.84
N ILE A 78 0.15 14.47 -4.55
CA ILE A 78 1.34 13.61 -4.58
C ILE A 78 2.52 14.29 -5.28
N PHE A 79 2.28 15.07 -6.33
CA PHE A 79 3.33 15.84 -7.04
C PHE A 79 3.70 17.16 -6.36
N SER A 80 3.11 17.49 -5.21
CA SER A 80 3.53 18.67 -4.45
C SER A 80 4.97 18.52 -3.93
N ASN A 81 5.66 19.65 -3.77
CA ASN A 81 7.04 19.67 -3.26
C ASN A 81 7.17 19.00 -1.88
N THR A 82 6.12 19.03 -1.06
CA THR A 82 6.11 18.40 0.26
C THR A 82 6.00 16.88 0.14
N SER A 83 5.03 16.38 -0.65
CA SER A 83 4.82 14.95 -0.86
C SER A 83 6.01 14.27 -1.55
N GLN A 84 6.63 14.94 -2.52
CA GLN A 84 7.78 14.37 -3.25
C GLN A 84 9.01 14.15 -2.35
N LYS A 85 9.15 14.86 -1.22
CA LYS A 85 10.20 14.58 -0.21
C LYS A 85 10.02 13.24 0.50
N LEU A 86 8.84 12.63 0.38
CA LEU A 86 8.52 11.32 0.96
C LEU A 86 8.67 10.17 -0.03
N LYS A 87 8.95 10.45 -1.31
CA LYS A 87 9.10 9.43 -2.34
C LYS A 87 10.35 8.59 -2.05
N CYS A 88 10.15 7.31 -1.78
CA CYS A 88 11.24 6.36 -1.69
C CYS A 88 11.80 6.01 -3.08
N ASN A 89 13.06 5.62 -3.14
CA ASN A 89 13.72 5.10 -4.34
C ASN A 89 14.93 4.24 -3.93
N GLN A 90 15.81 3.91 -4.87
CA GLN A 90 16.98 3.05 -4.65
C GLN A 90 18.01 3.61 -3.66
N THR A 91 18.10 4.94 -3.52
CA THR A 91 19.09 5.63 -2.68
C THR A 91 18.45 6.37 -1.50
N THR A 92 17.13 6.53 -1.51
CA THR A 92 16.38 7.27 -0.49
C THR A 92 15.27 6.39 0.08
N GLU A 93 15.40 6.03 1.35
CA GLU A 93 14.34 5.40 2.14
C GLU A 93 13.65 6.42 3.05
N ILE A 94 12.41 6.12 3.43
CA ILE A 94 11.65 6.93 4.39
C ILE A 94 12.27 6.80 5.79
N LYS A 95 12.26 7.91 6.54
CA LYS A 95 12.78 7.95 7.91
C LYS A 95 11.71 8.34 8.92
N ARG A 96 11.93 7.99 10.19
CA ARG A 96 10.96 8.18 11.29
C ARG A 96 10.55 9.64 11.48
N GLU A 97 11.45 10.59 11.27
CA GLU A 97 11.16 12.02 11.37
C GLU A 97 10.11 12.53 10.36
N LYS A 98 9.82 11.74 9.32
CA LYS A 98 8.83 12.05 8.29
C LYS A 98 7.41 11.60 8.60
N ILE A 99 7.16 10.98 9.75
CA ILE A 99 5.82 10.52 10.15
C ILE A 99 4.78 11.65 10.07
N LYS A 100 5.11 12.86 10.56
CA LYS A 100 4.17 14.00 10.51
C LYS A 100 3.86 14.44 9.09
N ASP A 101 4.87 14.47 8.22
CA ASP A 101 4.70 14.80 6.81
C ASP A 101 3.80 13.75 6.10
N ILE A 102 3.95 12.46 6.44
CA ILE A 102 3.09 11.38 5.93
C ILE A 102 1.63 11.58 6.34
N ILE A 103 1.38 11.93 7.61
CA ILE A 103 0.03 12.18 8.11
C ILE A 103 -0.59 13.41 7.44
N ALA A 104 0.19 14.47 7.21
CA ALA A 104 -0.28 15.63 6.46
C ALA A 104 -0.76 15.25 5.04
N VAL A 105 0.03 14.43 4.31
CA VAL A 105 -0.38 13.92 2.99
C VAL A 105 -1.63 13.06 3.07
N LYS A 106 -1.73 12.19 4.08
CA LYS A 106 -2.95 11.40 4.34
C LYS A 106 -4.17 12.31 4.49
N ASP A 107 -4.06 13.37 5.28
CA ASP A 107 -5.17 14.28 5.58
C ASP A 107 -5.58 15.12 4.36
N GLU A 108 -4.63 15.57 3.54
CA GLU A 108 -4.92 16.24 2.27
C GLU A 108 -5.65 15.32 1.30
N LEU A 109 -5.19 14.08 1.14
CA LEU A 109 -5.87 13.08 0.32
C LEU A 109 -7.28 12.80 0.86
N ALA A 110 -7.43 12.69 2.19
CA ALA A 110 -8.72 12.46 2.82
C ALA A 110 -9.70 13.62 2.56
N LYS A 111 -9.23 14.86 2.68
CA LYS A 111 -10.00 16.07 2.37
C LYS A 111 -10.42 16.09 0.90
N TYR A 112 -9.52 15.74 0.00
CA TYR A 112 -9.80 15.67 -1.43
C TYR A 112 -10.90 14.65 -1.76
N TYR A 113 -10.80 13.40 -1.31
CA TYR A 113 -11.85 12.42 -1.63
C TYR A 113 -13.20 12.74 -0.95
N ARG A 114 -13.20 13.32 0.27
CA ARG A 114 -14.45 13.75 0.92
C ARG A 114 -15.21 14.83 0.16
N SER A 115 -14.53 15.64 -0.66
CA SER A 115 -15.20 16.69 -1.45
C SER A 115 -15.91 16.13 -2.69
N ILE A 116 -15.63 14.88 -3.07
CA ILE A 116 -16.21 14.23 -4.25
C ILE A 116 -17.46 13.46 -3.83
N TYR A 117 -18.62 13.90 -4.31
CA TYR A 117 -19.89 13.24 -4.06
C TYR A 117 -20.24 12.27 -5.18
N PHE A 118 -20.84 11.14 -4.81
CA PHE A 118 -21.38 10.16 -5.74
C PHE A 118 -22.78 9.72 -5.34
N THR A 119 -23.50 9.19 -6.31
CA THR A 119 -24.83 8.59 -6.13
C THR A 119 -24.77 7.15 -6.62
N LYS A 120 -25.43 6.24 -5.91
CA LYS A 120 -25.57 4.83 -6.31
C LYS A 120 -27.05 4.51 -6.45
N GLY A 121 -27.54 4.35 -7.67
CA GLY A 121 -28.98 4.13 -7.91
C GLY A 121 -29.82 5.29 -7.37
N ALA A 122 -30.84 4.97 -6.56
CA ALA A 122 -31.76 5.94 -5.96
C ALA A 122 -31.27 6.53 -4.60
N ASP A 123 -30.04 6.24 -4.17
CA ASP A 123 -29.48 6.78 -2.93
C ASP A 123 -29.36 8.31 -2.97
N LYS A 124 -29.38 8.96 -1.80
CA LYS A 124 -28.95 10.36 -1.69
C LYS A 124 -27.44 10.49 -2.00
N PRO A 125 -27.00 11.60 -2.61
CA PRO A 125 -25.58 11.86 -2.82
C PRO A 125 -24.80 11.76 -1.50
N LYS A 126 -23.67 11.06 -1.52
CA LYS A 126 -22.77 10.92 -0.37
C LYS A 126 -21.31 11.09 -0.79
N PRO A 127 -20.43 11.56 0.09
CA PRO A 127 -19.02 11.73 -0.23
C PRO A 127 -18.32 10.38 -0.38
N ILE A 128 -17.27 10.32 -1.21
CA ILE A 128 -16.35 9.19 -1.24
C ILE A 128 -15.71 9.05 0.15
N SER A 129 -15.72 7.83 0.69
CA SER A 129 -15.16 7.54 2.01
C SER A 129 -13.64 7.38 1.92
N PRO A 130 -12.84 8.28 2.52
CA PRO A 130 -11.38 8.19 2.49
C PRO A 130 -10.86 7.19 3.53
N THR A 131 -11.15 5.91 3.32
CA THR A 131 -10.72 4.84 4.24
C THR A 131 -9.20 4.77 4.34
N ASP A 132 -8.67 4.35 5.49
CA ASP A 132 -7.23 4.10 5.66
C ASP A 132 -6.67 3.23 4.53
N THR A 133 -7.38 2.16 4.15
CA THR A 133 -7.05 1.29 3.00
C THR A 133 -6.84 2.07 1.70
N LEU A 134 -7.74 3.00 1.37
CA LEU A 134 -7.64 3.80 0.15
C LEU A 134 -6.41 4.70 0.21
N LEU A 135 -6.30 5.48 1.29
CA LEU A 135 -5.25 6.48 1.44
C LEU A 135 -3.87 5.83 1.49
N SER A 136 -3.72 4.76 2.26
CA SER A 136 -2.47 4.02 2.37
C SER A 136 -2.08 3.34 1.07
N LYS A 137 -3.04 2.84 0.26
CA LYS A 137 -2.73 2.28 -1.06
C LYS A 137 -2.24 3.34 -2.03
N ILE A 138 -2.88 4.52 -2.04
CA ILE A 138 -2.39 5.65 -2.85
C ILE A 138 -0.95 5.97 -2.46
N ILE A 139 -0.66 6.12 -1.16
CA ILE A 139 0.68 6.45 -0.68
C ILE A 139 1.69 5.32 -0.98
N LEU A 140 1.31 4.05 -0.79
CA LEU A 140 2.17 2.90 -1.12
C LEU A 140 2.49 2.85 -2.62
N GLY A 141 1.47 2.97 -3.48
CA GLY A 141 1.61 2.86 -4.93
C GLY A 141 2.32 4.05 -5.57
N THR A 142 2.34 5.21 -4.91
CA THR A 142 2.92 6.44 -5.47
C THR A 142 4.22 6.86 -4.82
N LEU A 143 4.31 6.82 -3.48
CA LEU A 143 5.46 7.28 -2.70
C LEU A 143 6.27 6.13 -2.10
N GLY A 144 5.64 4.97 -1.82
CA GLY A 144 6.31 3.80 -1.27
C GLY A 144 6.73 3.94 0.20
N CYS A 145 6.23 4.96 0.91
CA CYS A 145 6.65 5.32 2.26
C CYS A 145 5.69 4.85 3.37
N VAL A 146 4.64 4.10 3.04
CA VAL A 146 3.66 3.51 3.97
C VAL A 146 3.14 2.20 3.37
N PRO A 147 2.92 1.12 4.16
CA PRO A 147 2.27 -0.09 3.69
C PRO A 147 0.77 0.10 3.43
N ALA A 148 0.12 -0.80 2.68
CA ALA A 148 -1.33 -0.73 2.51
C ALA A 148 -2.03 -1.29 3.74
N TYR A 149 -2.76 -0.45 4.49
CA TYR A 149 -3.60 -0.82 5.63
C TYR A 149 -4.90 -1.51 5.16
N ASP A 150 -4.77 -2.55 4.34
CA ASP A 150 -5.88 -3.41 3.97
C ASP A 150 -6.10 -4.53 4.99
N ARG A 151 -7.14 -5.34 4.76
CA ARG A 151 -7.54 -6.40 5.67
C ARG A 151 -6.39 -7.36 5.99
N TYR A 152 -5.64 -7.82 4.99
CA TYR A 152 -4.60 -8.82 5.21
C TYR A 152 -3.39 -8.22 5.92
N PHE A 153 -3.00 -6.99 5.58
CA PHE A 153 -1.95 -6.30 6.34
C PHE A 153 -2.33 -6.14 7.82
N ILE A 154 -3.56 -5.67 8.09
CA ILE A 154 -4.10 -5.51 9.44
C ILE A 154 -4.15 -6.84 10.20
N ASP A 155 -4.60 -7.91 9.55
CA ASP A 155 -4.65 -9.23 10.16
C ASP A 155 -3.25 -9.79 10.44
N GLY A 156 -2.27 -9.46 9.58
CA GLY A 156 -0.86 -9.75 9.81
C GLY A 156 -0.30 -9.02 11.03
N LEU A 157 -0.59 -7.72 11.18
CA LEU A 157 -0.19 -6.96 12.38
C LEU A 157 -0.75 -7.60 13.66
N LYS A 158 -2.03 -8.01 13.64
CA LYS A 158 -2.68 -8.68 14.79
C LYS A 158 -2.05 -10.03 15.08
N GLU A 159 -1.78 -10.83 14.06
CA GLU A 159 -1.14 -12.15 14.22
C GLU A 159 0.26 -12.01 14.83
N MET A 160 0.97 -10.95 14.45
CA MET A 160 2.28 -10.60 15.00
C MET A 160 2.21 -9.83 16.33
N LYS A 161 1.01 -9.66 16.89
CA LYS A 161 0.75 -8.99 18.17
C LYS A 161 1.25 -7.54 18.23
N MET A 162 1.24 -6.86 17.09
CA MET A 162 1.46 -5.41 17.02
C MET A 162 0.31 -4.70 17.74
N LYS A 163 0.60 -3.64 18.48
CA LYS A 163 -0.34 -2.90 19.32
C LYS A 163 -1.29 -2.05 18.48
N HIS A 164 -0.81 -1.50 17.38
CA HIS A 164 -1.54 -0.56 16.55
C HIS A 164 -1.83 -1.15 15.17
N THR A 165 -3.06 -0.99 14.70
CA THR A 165 -3.51 -1.54 13.40
C THR A 165 -4.18 -0.50 12.49
N GLY A 166 -4.28 0.75 12.93
CA GLY A 166 -4.86 1.85 12.14
C GLY A 166 -3.77 2.69 11.49
N PHE A 167 -4.07 3.37 10.38
CA PHE A 167 -3.08 4.21 9.72
C PHE A 167 -2.91 5.53 10.48
N ASN A 168 -2.05 5.55 11.49
CA ASN A 168 -1.80 6.71 12.35
C ASN A 168 -0.33 6.76 12.82
N GLU A 169 0.05 7.84 13.51
CA GLU A 169 1.43 8.04 13.98
C GLU A 169 1.93 6.92 14.90
N ALA A 170 1.07 6.40 15.78
CA ALA A 170 1.45 5.34 16.71
C ALA A 170 1.79 4.05 15.96
N SER A 171 0.96 3.68 14.98
CA SER A 171 1.21 2.54 14.10
C SER A 171 2.48 2.73 13.26
N LEU A 172 2.69 3.90 12.65
CA LEU A 172 3.91 4.17 11.90
C LEU A 172 5.18 4.08 12.77
N ASN A 173 5.14 4.63 13.98
CA ASN A 173 6.24 4.50 14.94
C ASN A 173 6.53 3.04 15.31
N GLU A 174 5.49 2.23 15.49
CA GLU A 174 5.63 0.80 15.78
C GLU A 174 6.24 0.05 14.59
N LEU A 175 5.87 0.40 13.35
CA LEU A 175 6.50 -0.16 12.15
C LEU A 175 7.99 0.21 12.04
N PHE A 176 8.37 1.45 12.40
CA PHE A 176 9.79 1.81 12.44
C PHE A 176 10.54 1.05 13.54
N ASN A 177 9.93 0.81 14.71
CA ASN A 177 10.55 -0.05 15.73
C ASN A 177 10.77 -1.46 15.18
N PHE A 178 9.78 -2.01 14.46
CA PHE A 178 9.93 -3.30 13.79
C PHE A 178 11.07 -3.30 12.76
N ILE A 179 11.23 -2.23 11.99
CA ILE A 179 12.36 -2.10 11.05
C ILE A 179 13.69 -2.10 11.80
N ASP A 180 13.81 -1.29 12.85
CA ASP A 180 15.03 -1.16 13.65
C ASP A 180 15.43 -2.51 14.27
N ASP A 181 14.46 -3.26 14.81
CA ASP A 181 14.66 -4.56 15.44
C ASP A 181 14.99 -5.70 14.46
N ASN A 182 14.66 -5.55 13.17
CA ASN A 182 14.80 -6.60 12.15
C ASN A 182 15.64 -6.17 10.94
N LYS A 183 16.52 -5.16 11.11
CA LYS A 183 17.27 -4.54 10.01
C LYS A 183 18.02 -5.54 9.12
N ASN A 184 18.73 -6.49 9.72
CA ASN A 184 19.51 -7.48 8.96
C ASN A 184 18.61 -8.36 8.07
N GLU A 185 17.50 -8.85 8.60
CA GLU A 185 16.56 -9.67 7.82
C GLU A 185 15.86 -8.85 6.71
N ILE A 186 15.60 -7.57 6.96
CA ILE A 186 15.03 -6.67 5.95
C ILE A 186 16.04 -6.40 4.83
N ASP A 187 17.30 -6.15 5.17
CA ASP A 187 18.38 -5.95 4.18
C ASP A 187 18.57 -7.22 3.32
N GLU A 188 18.48 -8.41 3.92
CA GLU A 188 18.49 -9.68 3.19
C GLU A 188 17.26 -9.85 2.29
N ALA A 189 16.07 -9.48 2.77
CA ALA A 189 14.86 -9.48 1.96
C ALA A 189 14.96 -8.50 0.78
N GLN A 190 15.58 -7.32 0.95
CA GLN A 190 15.86 -6.39 -0.15
C GLN A 190 16.77 -7.00 -1.20
N LYS A 191 17.86 -7.66 -0.78
CA LYS A 191 18.77 -8.36 -1.70
C LYS A 191 18.06 -9.46 -2.46
N LEU A 192 17.24 -10.28 -1.79
CA LEU A 192 16.43 -11.31 -2.43
C LEU A 192 15.50 -10.71 -3.48
N ILE A 193 14.73 -9.68 -3.13
CA ILE A 193 13.81 -9.00 -4.07
C ILE A 193 14.58 -8.47 -5.28
N LYS A 194 15.74 -7.84 -5.07
CA LYS A 194 16.56 -7.30 -6.15
C LYS A 194 17.04 -8.39 -7.09
N THR A 195 17.48 -9.54 -6.57
CA THR A 195 17.90 -10.69 -7.38
C THR A 195 16.74 -11.27 -8.20
N GLU A 196 15.58 -11.47 -7.57
CA GLU A 196 14.43 -12.15 -8.19
C GLU A 196 13.65 -11.27 -9.17
N THR A 197 13.61 -9.95 -8.93
CA THR A 197 12.74 -9.02 -9.69
C THR A 197 13.50 -7.95 -10.46
N GLN A 198 14.82 -7.81 -10.23
CA GLN A 198 15.66 -6.72 -10.73
C GLN A 198 15.22 -5.31 -10.27
N ARG A 199 14.26 -5.22 -9.34
CA ARG A 199 13.71 -3.97 -8.81
C ARG A 199 14.12 -3.75 -7.35
N HIS A 200 14.11 -2.47 -6.94
CA HIS A 200 14.27 -2.09 -5.54
C HIS A 200 12.91 -1.87 -4.92
N TYR A 201 12.65 -2.54 -3.80
CA TYR A 201 11.42 -2.36 -3.04
C TYR A 201 11.74 -1.61 -1.75
N PRO A 202 11.09 -0.45 -1.49
CA PRO A 202 11.29 0.34 -0.28
C PRO A 202 10.93 -0.42 1.00
N LEU A 203 11.47 0.01 2.14
CA LEU A 203 11.24 -0.64 3.44
C LEU A 203 9.76 -0.89 3.73
N MET A 204 8.92 0.10 3.49
CA MET A 204 7.49 0.00 3.77
C MET A 204 6.75 -0.92 2.78
N LYS A 205 7.29 -1.13 1.57
CA LYS A 205 6.78 -2.14 0.63
C LYS A 205 7.12 -3.57 1.09
N ILE A 206 8.26 -3.75 1.75
CA ILE A 206 8.65 -5.06 2.31
C ILE A 206 7.76 -5.41 3.50
N LEU A 207 7.54 -4.45 4.40
CA LEU A 207 6.61 -4.63 5.52
C LEU A 207 5.18 -4.92 5.01
N ASP A 208 4.73 -4.21 3.96
CA ASP A 208 3.46 -4.51 3.28
C ASP A 208 3.40 -5.97 2.86
N MET A 209 4.39 -6.48 2.11
CA MET A 209 4.45 -7.87 1.68
C MET A 209 4.48 -8.86 2.85
N TYR A 210 5.30 -8.57 3.87
CA TYR A 210 5.50 -9.44 5.02
C TYR A 210 4.21 -9.63 5.83
N PHE A 211 3.63 -8.54 6.32
CA PHE A 211 2.40 -8.62 7.12
C PHE A 211 1.20 -9.06 6.28
N TRP A 212 1.12 -8.65 5.01
CA TRP A 212 0.07 -9.12 4.11
C TRP A 212 0.09 -10.64 3.94
N GLN A 213 1.27 -11.23 3.72
CA GLN A 213 1.40 -12.68 3.53
C GLN A 213 1.01 -13.46 4.79
N ILE A 214 1.36 -12.94 5.97
CA ILE A 214 0.95 -13.53 7.26
C ILE A 214 -0.58 -13.50 7.40
N GLY A 215 -1.22 -12.35 7.15
CA GLY A 215 -2.67 -12.24 7.23
C GLY A 215 -3.39 -13.11 6.19
N TYR A 216 -2.85 -13.21 4.98
CA TYR A 216 -3.37 -14.11 3.95
C TYR A 216 -3.28 -15.58 4.38
N ASP A 217 -2.12 -16.02 4.88
CA ASP A 217 -1.91 -17.39 5.33
C ASP A 217 -2.84 -17.80 6.47
N LYS A 218 -3.13 -16.86 7.39
CA LYS A 218 -4.11 -17.06 8.45
C LYS A 218 -5.49 -17.38 7.88
N GLU A 219 -5.99 -16.56 6.95
CA GLU A 219 -7.29 -16.78 6.33
C GLU A 219 -7.35 -18.12 5.57
N VAL A 220 -6.29 -18.48 4.85
CA VAL A 220 -6.21 -19.77 4.13
C VAL A 220 -6.27 -20.95 5.11
N LYS A 221 -5.55 -20.88 6.23
CA LYS A 221 -5.58 -21.93 7.26
C LYS A 221 -6.97 -22.08 7.87
N GLU A 222 -7.61 -20.98 8.24
CA GLU A 222 -8.98 -20.98 8.79
C GLU A 222 -10.02 -21.54 7.82
N LYS A 223 -9.91 -21.20 6.52
CA LYS A 223 -10.79 -21.75 5.47
C LYS A 223 -10.61 -23.26 5.30
N LYS A 224 -9.38 -23.78 5.37
CA LYS A 224 -9.12 -25.23 5.29
C LYS A 224 -9.71 -25.97 6.50
N GLN A 225 -9.57 -25.42 7.70
CA GLN A 225 -10.15 -26.00 8.91
C GLN A 225 -11.69 -26.02 8.89
N LYS A 226 -12.33 -25.01 8.30
CA LYS A 226 -13.80 -24.96 8.14
C LYS A 226 -14.34 -25.93 7.09
N LYS A 227 -13.54 -26.31 6.09
CA LYS A 227 -13.93 -27.28 5.05
C LYS A 227 -13.65 -28.74 5.43
N GLY A 228 -12.79 -28.97 6.43
CA GLY A 228 -12.50 -30.29 6.99
C GLY A 228 -13.35 -30.66 8.21
N LYS A 229 -14.32 -29.81 8.58
CA LYS A 229 -15.42 -30.08 9.50
C LYS A 229 -16.70 -30.21 8.69
#